data_AF-A0A9E4CGF1-F1
#
_entry.id   AF-A0A9E4CGF1-F1
#
_cell.length_a   1.000
_cell.length_b   1.000
_cell.length_c   1.000
_cell.angle_alpha   90.00
_cell.angle_beta   90.00
_cell.angle_gamma   90.00
#
_symmetry.space_group_name_H-M   'P 1'
#
loop_
_entity.id
_entity.type
_entity.pdbx_description
1 polymer ?
#
loop_
_entity_poly.entity_id
_entity_poly.type
_entity_poly.pdbx_seq_one_letter_code
_entity_poly.pdbx_strand_id
1 'polypeptide(L)'
;MILEKENQKPHLPEAEALALLNDPLRSPYEREQGLHALAADPTPAHIERLLEALEDNQFGIRWTAAAALAEMGERALVPLLQLLIRQHDSVWLREGAYHICYYSSSPKVTAQTQALRKALRGPAAEVVTTDEAVKLLQQLL
;
A
#
# COMPACT_ATOMS: atom_id res chain seq x y z
N MET A 1 -41.68 11.49 1.94
CA MET A 1 -40.31 11.64 1.40
C MET A 1 -39.36 11.09 2.45
N ILE A 2 -39.19 9.77 2.49
CA ILE A 2 -38.28 9.11 3.43
C ILE A 2 -36.92 9.13 2.75
N LEU A 3 -36.00 9.88 3.35
CA LEU A 3 -34.61 9.99 2.94
C LEU A 3 -34.00 8.59 2.84
N GLU A 4 -33.33 8.37 1.73
CA GLU A 4 -32.47 7.23 1.44
C GLU A 4 -31.54 7.00 2.63
N LYS A 5 -31.81 5.94 3.41
CA LYS A 5 -30.76 5.32 4.22
C LYS A 5 -29.83 4.65 3.23
N GLU A 6 -28.90 5.42 2.69
CA GLU A 6 -27.79 4.86 1.93
C GLU A 6 -27.16 3.75 2.76
N ASN A 7 -26.82 2.70 2.02
CA ASN A 7 -26.41 1.39 2.44
C ASN A 7 -25.01 1.44 3.07
N GLN A 8 -24.86 2.15 4.19
CA GLN A 8 -23.60 2.33 4.89
C GLN A 8 -23.24 0.99 5.55
N LYS A 9 -22.39 0.22 4.86
CA LYS A 9 -21.69 -0.94 5.40
C LYS A 9 -21.14 -0.55 6.78
N PRO A 10 -21.35 -1.36 7.84
CA PRO A 10 -20.92 -0.99 9.18
C PRO A 10 -19.42 -0.64 9.16
N HIS A 11 -19.10 0.58 9.61
CA HIS A 11 -17.73 1.04 9.73
C HIS A 11 -17.09 0.32 10.92
N LEU A 12 -16.09 -0.53 10.68
CA LEU A 12 -15.27 -1.13 11.72
C LEU A 12 -14.43 -0.02 12.39
N PRO A 13 -14.51 0.22 13.71
CA PRO A 13 -13.74 1.27 14.37
C PRO A 13 -12.23 1.09 14.18
N GLU A 14 -11.47 2.19 14.09
CA GLU A 14 -10.01 2.14 13.87
C GLU A 14 -9.29 1.23 14.86
N ALA A 15 -9.61 1.34 16.16
CA ALA A 15 -9.02 0.51 17.20
C ALA A 15 -9.28 -0.99 16.98
N GLU A 16 -10.47 -1.35 16.48
CA GLU A 16 -10.83 -2.73 16.18
C GLU A 16 -10.13 -3.20 14.90
N ALA A 17 -10.09 -2.37 13.85
CA ALA A 17 -9.35 -2.64 12.63
C ALA A 17 -7.86 -2.92 12.91
N LEU A 18 -7.22 -2.09 13.73
CA LEU A 18 -5.84 -2.29 14.16
C LEU A 18 -5.67 -3.56 14.99
N ALA A 19 -6.61 -3.85 15.89
CA ALA A 19 -6.58 -5.08 16.68
C ALA A 19 -6.65 -6.34 15.80
N LEU A 20 -7.46 -6.34 14.74
CA LEU A 20 -7.49 -7.45 13.78
C LEU A 20 -6.12 -7.65 13.12
N LEU A 21 -5.46 -6.57 12.71
CA LEU A 21 -4.17 -6.64 12.01
C LEU A 21 -3.00 -7.07 12.90
N ASN A 22 -3.03 -6.70 14.18
CA ASN A 22 -1.92 -6.93 15.11
C ASN A 22 -1.94 -8.32 15.74
N ASP A 23 -3.04 -9.06 15.61
CA ASP A 23 -3.19 -10.41 16.14
C ASP A 23 -2.86 -11.44 15.04
N PRO A 24 -1.70 -12.13 15.12
CA PRO A 24 -1.29 -13.11 14.12
C PRO A 24 -2.18 -14.37 14.10
N LEU A 25 -3.03 -14.57 15.10
CA LEU A 25 -3.99 -15.68 15.16
C LEU A 25 -5.28 -15.39 14.39
N ARG A 26 -5.50 -14.14 13.97
CA ARG A 26 -6.67 -13.78 13.15
C ARG A 26 -6.57 -14.38 11.76
N SER A 27 -7.72 -14.81 11.26
CA SER A 27 -7.79 -15.34 9.90
C SER A 27 -7.37 -14.29 8.88
N PRO A 28 -6.84 -14.68 7.70
CA PRO A 28 -6.55 -13.73 6.63
C PRO A 28 -7.77 -12.86 6.31
N TYR A 29 -8.97 -13.43 6.30
CA TYR A 29 -10.21 -12.70 6.06
C TYR A 29 -10.48 -11.59 7.09
N GLU A 30 -10.34 -11.87 8.39
CA GLU A 30 -10.50 -10.84 9.44
C GLU A 30 -9.44 -9.74 9.31
N ARG A 31 -8.20 -10.09 8.98
CA ARG A 31 -7.14 -9.10 8.78
C ARG A 31 -7.39 -8.25 7.53
N GLU A 32 -7.88 -8.83 6.45
CA GLU A 32 -8.33 -8.10 5.26
C GLU A 32 -9.43 -7.09 5.60
N GLN A 33 -10.39 -7.44 6.46
CA GLN A 33 -11.40 -6.50 6.95
C GLN A 33 -10.77 -5.31 7.68
N GLY A 34 -9.75 -5.55 8.51
CA GLY A 34 -8.97 -4.49 9.15
C GLY A 34 -8.33 -3.55 8.14
N LEU A 35 -7.66 -4.08 7.10
CA LEU A 35 -7.06 -3.25 6.05
C LEU A 35 -8.11 -2.44 5.28
N HIS A 36 -9.24 -3.05 4.93
CA HIS A 36 -10.33 -2.36 4.24
C HIS A 36 -10.91 -1.22 5.07
N ALA A 37 -11.02 -1.40 6.39
CA ALA A 37 -11.49 -0.35 7.29
C ALA A 37 -10.52 0.84 7.33
N LEU A 38 -9.20 0.59 7.46
CA LEU A 38 -8.19 1.66 7.43
C LEU A 38 -8.14 2.38 6.08
N ALA A 39 -8.38 1.66 4.98
CA ALA A 39 -8.38 2.21 3.63
C ALA A 39 -9.60 3.09 3.33
N ALA A 40 -10.70 2.94 4.06
CA ALA A 40 -11.93 3.71 3.83
C ALA A 40 -11.81 5.19 4.23
N ASP A 41 -11.03 5.49 5.27
CA ASP A 41 -10.70 6.85 5.68
C ASP A 41 -9.19 6.98 5.95
N PRO A 42 -8.36 7.11 4.90
CA PRO A 42 -6.92 7.02 5.05
C PRO A 42 -6.34 8.24 5.75
N THR A 43 -5.56 8.00 6.80
CA THR A 43 -4.65 8.96 7.44
C THR A 43 -3.19 8.60 7.09
N PRO A 44 -2.20 9.46 7.36
CA PRO A 44 -0.80 9.07 7.22
C PRO A 44 -0.44 7.77 7.98
N ALA A 45 -0.98 7.58 9.18
CA ALA A 45 -0.77 6.35 9.96
C ALA A 45 -1.42 5.12 9.31
N HIS A 46 -2.58 5.28 8.67
CA HIS A 46 -3.22 4.19 7.92
C HIS A 46 -2.39 3.77 6.70
N ILE A 47 -1.79 4.74 6.01
CA ILE A 47 -0.88 4.47 4.88
C ILE A 47 0.34 3.69 5.36
N GLU A 48 0.94 4.07 6.49
CA GLU A 48 2.06 3.34 7.10
C GLU A 48 1.66 1.89 7.45
N ARG A 49 0.48 1.70 8.07
CA ARG A 49 -0.02 0.35 8.38
C ARG A 49 -0.26 -0.51 7.15
N LEU A 50 -0.81 0.08 6.07
CA LEU A 50 -0.99 -0.63 4.80
C LEU A 50 0.37 -0.99 4.17
N LEU A 51 1.36 -0.09 4.25
CA LEU A 51 2.71 -0.36 3.74
C LEU A 51 3.39 -1.52 4.49
N GLU A 52 3.27 -1.56 5.81
CA GLU A 52 3.77 -2.67 6.63
C GLU A 52 3.09 -4.01 6.26
N ALA A 53 1.80 -3.98 5.89
CA ALA A 53 1.07 -5.18 5.48
C ALA A 53 1.53 -5.77 4.13
N LEU A 54 2.39 -5.07 3.38
CA LEU A 54 3.07 -5.62 2.20
C LEU A 54 4.10 -6.71 2.55
N GLU A 55 4.50 -6.81 3.82
CA GLU A 55 5.41 -7.84 4.33
C GLU A 55 4.66 -9.02 4.98
N ASP A 56 3.34 -9.06 4.89
CA ASP A 56 2.57 -10.14 5.51
C ASP A 56 2.84 -11.49 4.81
N ASN A 57 2.97 -12.55 5.61
CA ASN A 57 3.18 -13.91 5.09
C ASN A 57 2.04 -14.38 4.17
N GLN A 58 0.83 -13.87 4.37
CA GLN A 58 -0.35 -14.25 3.59
C GLN A 58 -0.49 -13.37 2.35
N PHE A 59 -0.50 -14.02 1.18
CA PHE A 59 -0.61 -13.33 -0.11
C PHE A 59 -1.86 -12.43 -0.21
N GLY A 60 -3.01 -12.88 0.30
CA GLY A 60 -4.25 -12.09 0.28
C GLY A 60 -4.12 -10.75 1.01
N ILE A 61 -3.37 -10.72 2.11
CA ILE A 61 -3.11 -9.50 2.89
C ILE A 61 -2.21 -8.56 2.10
N ARG A 62 -1.12 -9.06 1.53
CA ARG A 62 -0.22 -8.25 0.68
C ARG A 62 -0.97 -7.65 -0.51
N TRP A 63 -1.80 -8.45 -1.19
CA TRP A 63 -2.61 -7.98 -2.32
C TRP A 63 -3.61 -6.90 -1.89
N THR A 64 -4.30 -7.11 -0.77
CA THR A 64 -5.30 -6.15 -0.25
C THR A 64 -4.64 -4.82 0.12
N ALA A 65 -3.49 -4.87 0.78
CA ALA A 65 -2.69 -3.69 1.10
C ALA A 65 -2.24 -2.95 -0.17
N ALA A 66 -1.67 -3.66 -1.15
CA ALA A 66 -1.22 -3.07 -2.40
C ALA A 66 -2.37 -2.44 -3.19
N ALA A 67 -3.53 -3.10 -3.26
CA ALA A 67 -4.71 -2.58 -3.94
C ALA A 67 -5.23 -1.29 -3.26
N ALA A 68 -5.34 -1.28 -1.93
CA ALA A 68 -5.75 -0.10 -1.20
C ALA A 68 -4.78 1.09 -1.41
N LEU A 69 -3.47 0.85 -1.35
CA LEU A 69 -2.45 1.88 -1.60
C LEU A 69 -2.46 2.38 -3.05
N ALA A 70 -2.76 1.52 -4.02
CA ALA A 70 -2.90 1.91 -5.43
C ALA A 70 -4.06 2.90 -5.62
N GLU A 71 -5.21 2.64 -4.98
CA GLU A 71 -6.38 3.51 -5.00
C GLU A 71 -6.12 4.87 -4.34
N MET A 72 -5.23 4.94 -3.35
CA MET A 72 -4.83 6.19 -2.69
C MET A 72 -3.98 7.11 -3.58
N GLY A 73 -3.42 6.60 -4.68
CA GLY A 73 -2.69 7.39 -5.66
C GLY A 73 -1.52 8.17 -5.07
N GLU A 74 -1.49 9.49 -5.30
CA GLU A 74 -0.37 10.37 -4.92
C GLU A 74 -0.07 10.36 -3.42
N ARG A 75 -1.10 10.13 -2.59
CA ARG A 75 -0.96 10.11 -1.12
C ARG A 75 -0.04 8.99 -0.63
N ALA A 76 -0.01 7.87 -1.33
CA ALA A 76 0.81 6.72 -0.98
C ALA A 76 2.23 6.79 -1.56
N LEU A 77 2.49 7.67 -2.54
CA LEU A 77 3.73 7.65 -3.33
C LEU A 77 4.95 7.99 -2.47
N VAL A 78 4.96 9.13 -1.78
CA VAL A 78 6.13 9.55 -0.97
C VAL A 78 6.44 8.55 0.14
N PRO A 79 5.46 8.08 0.95
CA PRO A 79 5.70 7.04 1.95
C PRO A 79 6.24 5.74 1.36
N LEU A 80 5.73 5.30 0.21
CA LEU A 80 6.23 4.10 -0.48
C LEU A 80 7.70 4.24 -0.90
N LEU A 81 8.08 5.39 -1.49
CA LEU A 81 9.46 5.64 -1.91
C LEU A 81 10.42 5.63 -0.72
N GLN A 82 10.04 6.26 0.39
CA GLN A 82 10.83 6.26 1.62
C GLN A 82 10.98 4.85 2.21
N LEU A 83 9.94 4.01 2.10
CA LEU A 83 10.03 2.62 2.55
C LEU A 83 10.95 1.79 1.65
N LEU A 84 10.82 1.92 0.33
CA LEU A 84 11.70 1.23 -0.63
C LEU A 84 13.17 1.57 -0.40
N ILE A 85 13.51 2.83 -0.12
CA ILE A 85 14.89 3.22 0.17
C ILE A 85 15.44 2.49 1.40
N ARG A 86 14.61 2.34 2.44
CA ARG A 86 15.02 1.72 3.72
C ARG A 86 15.04 0.18 3.69
N GLN A 87 14.24 -0.44 2.83
CA GLN A 87 14.00 -1.90 2.81
C GLN A 87 14.04 -2.47 1.38
N HIS A 88 14.98 -1.98 0.57
CA HIS A 88 15.07 -2.31 -0.86
C HIS A 88 15.41 -3.78 -1.14
N ASP A 89 15.93 -4.51 -0.18
CA ASP A 89 16.29 -5.93 -0.24
C ASP A 89 15.05 -6.84 -0.16
N SER A 90 13.94 -6.37 0.41
CA SER A 90 12.70 -7.14 0.48
C SER A 90 12.07 -7.42 -0.88
N VAL A 91 11.94 -8.71 -1.21
CA VAL A 91 11.25 -9.17 -2.41
C VAL A 91 9.76 -8.83 -2.38
N TRP A 92 9.10 -9.01 -1.23
CA TRP A 92 7.66 -8.78 -1.08
C TRP A 92 7.31 -7.31 -1.16
N LEU A 93 8.10 -6.43 -0.55
CA LEU A 93 7.93 -4.99 -0.69
C LEU A 93 8.10 -4.56 -2.16
N ARG A 94 9.13 -5.05 -2.86
CA ARG A 94 9.33 -4.69 -4.28
C ARG A 94 8.18 -5.16 -5.17
N GLU A 95 7.65 -6.36 -4.92
CA GLU A 95 6.49 -6.90 -5.62
C GLU A 95 5.22 -6.07 -5.33
N GLY A 96 4.95 -5.78 -4.06
CA GLY A 96 3.83 -4.93 -3.64
C GLY A 96 3.92 -3.53 -4.24
N ALA A 97 5.10 -2.90 -4.18
CA ALA A 97 5.37 -1.60 -4.79
C ALA A 97 5.14 -1.63 -6.30
N TYR A 98 5.52 -2.70 -6.99
CA TYR A 98 5.27 -2.84 -8.42
C TYR A 98 3.76 -2.81 -8.70
N HIS A 99 2.96 -3.54 -7.92
CA HIS A 99 1.51 -3.55 -8.06
C HIS A 99 0.89 -2.18 -7.75
N ILE A 100 1.32 -1.51 -6.69
CA ILE A 100 0.84 -0.17 -6.33
C ILE A 100 1.08 0.82 -7.48
N CYS A 101 2.31 0.86 -8.00
CA CYS A 101 2.66 1.75 -9.11
C CYS A 101 2.00 1.33 -10.44
N TYR A 102 1.72 0.04 -10.64
CA TYR A 102 1.12 -0.46 -11.87
C TYR A 102 -0.39 -0.20 -11.94
N TYR A 103 -1.10 -0.42 -10.83
CA TYR A 103 -2.55 -0.28 -10.72
C TYR A 103 -2.99 1.06 -10.13
N SER A 104 -2.08 2.02 -9.94
CA SER A 104 -2.43 3.29 -9.32
C SER A 104 -3.60 3.96 -10.04
N SER A 105 -4.60 4.37 -9.25
CA SER A 105 -5.77 5.11 -9.74
C SER A 105 -5.39 6.51 -10.26
N SER A 106 -4.21 7.03 -9.88
CA SER A 106 -3.68 8.29 -10.36
C SER A 106 -2.84 8.09 -11.64
N PRO A 107 -3.28 8.60 -12.80
CA PRO A 107 -2.48 8.54 -14.04
C PRO A 107 -1.13 9.25 -13.89
N LYS A 108 -1.07 10.29 -13.04
CA LYS A 108 0.17 11.01 -12.74
C LYS A 108 1.17 10.10 -12.03
N VAL A 109 0.74 9.34 -11.01
CA VAL A 109 1.60 8.35 -10.33
C VAL A 109 2.07 7.30 -11.31
N THR A 110 1.17 6.76 -12.15
CA THR A 110 1.53 5.74 -13.16
C THR A 110 2.59 6.26 -14.14
N ALA A 111 2.47 7.51 -14.59
CA ALA A 111 3.46 8.14 -15.47
C ALA A 111 4.80 8.36 -14.75
N GLN A 112 4.79 8.93 -13.55
CA GLN A 112 6.00 9.22 -12.76
C GLN A 112 6.78 7.97 -12.35
N THR A 113 6.08 6.87 -12.08
CA THR A 113 6.69 5.63 -11.56
C THR A 113 7.15 4.67 -12.66
N GLN A 114 7.10 5.06 -13.94
CA GLN A 114 7.46 4.16 -15.05
C GLN A 114 8.87 3.57 -14.92
N ALA A 115 9.87 4.39 -14.57
CA ALA A 115 11.25 3.95 -14.36
C ALA A 115 11.37 3.04 -13.14
N LEU A 116 10.78 3.46 -12.02
CA LEU A 116 10.74 2.68 -10.78
C LEU A 116 10.13 1.28 -10.99
N ARG A 117 9.01 1.16 -11.71
CA ARG A 117 8.39 -0.14 -12.03
C ARG A 117 9.31 -1.08 -12.80
N LYS A 118 10.21 -0.55 -13.64
CA LYS A 118 11.21 -1.37 -14.33
C LYS A 118 12.30 -1.82 -13.36
N ALA A 119 12.74 -0.93 -12.46
CA ALA A 119 13.76 -1.19 -11.45
C ALA A 119 13.32 -2.19 -10.36
N LEU A 120 12.02 -2.21 -10.02
CA LEU A 120 11.45 -3.11 -9.01
C LEU A 120 11.53 -4.61 -9.36
N ARG A 121 11.97 -4.97 -10.57
CA ARG A 121 11.97 -6.37 -11.05
C ARG A 121 13.34 -6.84 -11.51
N GLY A 122 13.55 -8.16 -11.40
CA GLY A 122 14.74 -8.84 -11.89
C GLY A 122 15.87 -8.97 -10.86
N PRO A 123 16.98 -9.63 -11.23
CA PRO A 123 18.05 -10.00 -10.29
C PRO A 123 18.85 -8.80 -9.75
N ALA A 124 18.83 -7.65 -10.45
CA ALA A 124 19.49 -6.43 -10.00
C ALA A 124 18.58 -5.50 -9.17
N ALA A 125 17.31 -5.88 -8.95
CA ALA A 125 16.28 -5.00 -8.40
C ALA A 125 16.65 -4.41 -7.04
N GLU A 126 17.36 -5.16 -6.20
CA GLU A 126 17.82 -4.69 -4.89
C GLU A 126 18.60 -3.37 -5.00
N VAL A 127 19.55 -3.28 -5.94
CA VAL A 127 20.40 -2.09 -6.08
C VAL A 127 19.68 -0.99 -6.86
N VAL A 128 19.08 -1.32 -8.02
CA VAL A 128 18.53 -0.31 -8.92
C VAL A 128 17.21 0.29 -8.42
N THR A 129 16.48 -0.39 -7.53
CA THR A 129 15.24 0.13 -6.93
C THR A 129 15.54 1.37 -6.09
N THR A 130 16.59 1.33 -5.27
CA THR A 130 16.94 2.43 -4.37
C THR A 130 17.31 3.68 -5.14
N ASP A 131 18.12 3.54 -6.19
CA ASP A 131 18.53 4.68 -7.03
C ASP A 131 17.34 5.37 -7.70
N GLU A 132 16.43 4.61 -8.30
CA GLU A 132 15.24 5.17 -8.93
C GLU A 132 14.26 5.74 -7.91
N ALA A 133 14.15 5.13 -6.71
CA ALA A 133 13.30 5.65 -5.64
C ALA A 133 13.82 6.99 -5.10
N VAL A 134 15.13 7.13 -4.86
CA VAL A 134 15.77 8.39 -4.43
C VAL A 134 15.57 9.48 -5.47
N LYS A 135 15.85 9.16 -6.73
CA LYS A 135 15.69 10.11 -7.85
C LYS A 135 14.26 10.60 -7.98
N LEU A 136 13.28 9.70 -7.91
CA LEU A 136 11.87 10.10 -7.98
C LEU A 136 11.47 10.94 -6.76
N LEU A 137 11.93 10.59 -5.56
CA LEU A 137 11.65 11.38 -4.37
C LEU A 137 12.19 12.82 -4.48
N GLN A 138 13.39 12.99 -5.02
CA GLN A 138 13.99 14.32 -5.27
C GLN A 138 13.20 15.16 -6.28
N GLN A 139 12.46 14.54 -7.21
CA GLN A 139 11.63 15.26 -8.18
C GLN A 139 10.29 15.72 -7.61
N LEU A 140 9.89 15.20 -6.45
CA LEU A 140 8.62 15.50 -5.79
C LEU A 140 8.74 16.58 -4.68
N LEU A 141 9.96 16.95 -4.31
CA LEU A 141 10.30 18.00 -3.32
C LEU A 141 10.63 19.32 -4.03
#